data_AF-A0A3C0UPX5-F1
#
_entry.id   AF-A0A3C0UPX5-F1
#
_cell.length_a   1.000
_cell.length_b   1.000
_cell.length_c   1.000
_cell.angle_alpha   90.00
_cell.angle_beta   90.00
_cell.angle_gamma   90.00
#
_symmetry.space_group_name_H-M   'P 1'
#
loop_
_entity.id
_entity.type
_entity.pdbx_description
1 polymer ?
#
loop_
_entity_poly.entity_id
_entity_poly.type
_entity_poly.pdbx_seq_one_letter_code
_entity_poly.pdbx_strand_id
1 'polypeptide(L)'
;MKRLLLLLTLSVTLQLYAQNPEKRRVLVLTDIENEPDDTESMVRFLVYSNQWDIEGIVATTSVHQRERVAPESIRKIVNAYDKVRSNLLLHEKGFPETSYLLSSIKSGLPKFGMEAIGEGKDSEGSEWIIRQADKADPRPLWIPVWGGANCLAQALWKVKMTRT
;
A
#
# COMPACT_ATOMS: atom_id res chain seq x y z
N MET A 1 72.61 -10.24 1.97
CA MET A 1 71.72 -11.31 1.47
C MET A 1 70.38 -11.21 2.17
N LYS A 2 69.29 -11.30 1.38
CA LYS A 2 67.87 -11.47 1.78
C LYS A 2 67.15 -10.23 2.34
N ARG A 3 66.56 -9.51 1.38
CA ARG A 3 65.36 -8.68 1.50
C ARG A 3 64.23 -9.53 2.09
N LEU A 4 63.51 -9.04 3.10
CA LEU A 4 62.20 -9.57 3.47
C LEU A 4 61.21 -8.41 3.47
N LEU A 5 60.60 -8.20 2.30
CA LEU A 5 59.52 -7.25 2.09
C LEU A 5 58.26 -7.88 2.68
N LEU A 6 57.81 -7.39 3.85
CA LEU A 6 56.54 -7.80 4.42
C LEU A 6 55.42 -7.09 3.65
N LEU A 7 54.93 -7.72 2.57
CA LEU A 7 53.72 -7.30 1.88
C LEU A 7 52.53 -7.59 2.79
N LEU A 8 52.11 -6.57 3.54
CA LEU A 8 50.84 -6.56 4.25
C LEU A 8 49.73 -6.54 3.19
N THR A 9 49.24 -7.72 2.79
CA THR A 9 48.06 -7.83 1.93
C THR A 9 46.88 -7.32 2.73
N LEU A 10 46.48 -6.08 2.46
CA LEU A 10 45.23 -5.51 2.92
C LEU A 10 44.10 -6.25 2.18
N SER A 11 43.68 -7.38 2.74
CA SER A 11 42.49 -8.10 2.30
C SER A 11 41.27 -7.23 2.65
N VAL A 12 40.94 -6.29 1.77
CA VAL A 12 39.65 -5.60 1.81
C VAL A 12 38.60 -6.66 1.49
N THR A 13 38.01 -7.23 2.53
CA THR A 13 36.81 -8.03 2.40
C THR A 13 35.71 -7.09 1.93
N LEU A 14 35.46 -7.07 0.62
CA LEU A 14 34.24 -6.54 0.05
C LEU A 14 33.09 -7.34 0.66
N GLN A 15 32.48 -6.80 1.71
CA GLN A 15 31.18 -7.29 2.17
C GLN A 15 30.20 -7.00 1.03
N LEU A 16 29.94 -8.02 0.22
CA LEU A 16 28.79 -8.04 -0.67
C LEU A 16 27.56 -8.05 0.24
N TYR A 17 27.04 -6.87 0.55
CA TYR A 17 25.71 -6.76 1.09
C TYR A 17 24.76 -7.19 -0.02
N ALA A 18 24.21 -8.40 0.11
CA ALA A 18 22.96 -8.69 -0.57
C ALA A 18 21.98 -7.58 -0.16
N GLN A 19 21.44 -6.85 -1.14
CA GLN A 19 20.32 -5.96 -0.85
C GLN A 19 19.23 -6.85 -0.25
N ASN A 20 18.95 -6.66 1.05
CA ASN A 20 17.71 -7.17 1.59
C ASN A 20 16.62 -6.46 0.78
N PRO A 21 15.79 -7.19 0.00
CA PRO A 21 14.76 -6.54 -0.79
C PRO A 21 13.85 -5.81 0.18
N GLU A 22 13.93 -4.49 0.17
CA GLU A 22 13.17 -3.65 1.08
C GLU A 22 11.69 -3.80 0.74
N LYS A 23 10.85 -3.98 1.76
CA LYS A 23 9.41 -4.12 1.55
C LYS A 23 8.88 -2.92 0.78
N ARG A 24 8.06 -3.18 -0.24
CA ARG A 24 7.39 -2.11 -0.97
C ARG A 24 6.29 -1.51 -0.11
N ARG A 25 6.14 -0.19 -0.18
CA ARG A 25 5.02 0.53 0.43
C ARG A 25 3.83 0.47 -0.54
N VAL A 26 2.70 -0.05 -0.12
CA VAL A 26 1.56 -0.32 -1.02
C VAL A 26 0.27 0.29 -0.47
N LEU A 27 -0.42 1.07 -1.28
CA LEU A 27 -1.77 1.59 -1.00
C LEU A 27 -2.70 1.16 -2.13
N VAL A 28 -3.67 0.30 -1.84
CA VAL A 28 -4.58 -0.26 -2.86
C VAL A 28 -5.81 0.61 -3.04
N LEU A 29 -6.23 0.84 -4.29
CA LEU A 29 -7.57 1.36 -4.61
C LEU A 29 -8.43 0.23 -5.18
N THR A 30 -9.61 0.00 -4.61
CA THR A 30 -10.48 -1.13 -4.96
C THR A 30 -11.94 -0.70 -5.02
N ASP A 31 -12.67 -1.16 -6.03
CA ASP A 31 -14.12 -1.01 -6.15
C ASP A 31 -14.86 -2.28 -5.69
N ILE A 32 -14.31 -2.92 -4.66
CA ILE A 32 -14.86 -4.11 -4.01
C ILE A 32 -16.39 -4.10 -3.91
N GLU A 33 -16.97 -5.28 -4.10
CA GLU A 33 -18.39 -5.57 -4.32
C GLU A 33 -18.91 -5.35 -5.75
N ASN A 34 -18.11 -4.77 -6.65
CA ASN A 34 -18.45 -4.79 -8.08
C ASN A 34 -18.48 -6.22 -8.63
N GLU A 35 -17.36 -6.93 -8.46
CA GLU A 35 -17.14 -8.31 -8.89
C GLU A 35 -16.42 -9.11 -7.79
N PRO A 36 -16.44 -10.45 -7.83
CA PRO A 36 -15.82 -11.27 -6.79
C PRO A 36 -14.28 -11.17 -6.75
N ASP A 37 -13.65 -10.78 -7.85
CA ASP A 37 -12.19 -10.74 -8.02
C ASP A 37 -11.48 -9.78 -7.04
N ASP A 38 -12.07 -8.63 -6.71
CA ASP A 38 -11.50 -7.71 -5.72
C ASP A 38 -11.53 -8.31 -4.31
N THR A 39 -12.55 -9.13 -4.00
CA THR A 39 -12.61 -9.87 -2.73
C THR A 39 -11.54 -10.97 -2.70
N GLU A 40 -11.40 -11.73 -3.78
CA GLU A 40 -10.39 -12.80 -3.92
C GLU A 40 -8.96 -12.25 -3.87
N SER A 41 -8.74 -11.13 -4.57
CA SER A 41 -7.47 -10.40 -4.58
C SER A 41 -7.15 -9.84 -3.22
N MET A 42 -8.12 -9.31 -2.47
CA MET A 42 -7.93 -8.84 -1.10
C MET A 42 -7.51 -9.98 -0.16
N VAL A 43 -8.15 -11.14 -0.25
CA VAL A 43 -7.76 -12.32 0.55
C VAL A 43 -6.32 -12.72 0.24
N ARG A 44 -5.95 -12.82 -1.04
CA ARG A 44 -4.57 -13.13 -1.45
C ARG A 44 -3.59 -12.05 -0.96
N PHE A 45 -3.97 -10.78 -1.07
CA PHE A 45 -3.14 -9.65 -0.65
C PHE A 45 -2.85 -9.70 0.86
N LEU A 46 -3.84 -10.03 1.69
CA LEU A 46 -3.64 -10.13 3.13
C LEU A 46 -2.79 -11.33 3.55
N VAL A 47 -2.91 -12.49 2.91
CA VAL A 47 -2.08 -13.66 3.24
C VAL A 47 -0.64 -13.57 2.71
N TYR A 48 -0.33 -12.53 1.93
CA TYR A 48 1.04 -12.16 1.53
C TYR A 48 1.51 -10.83 2.16
N SER A 49 0.75 -10.27 3.11
CA SER A 49 1.03 -8.96 3.70
C SER A 49 2.32 -8.92 4.55
N ASN A 50 2.98 -10.06 4.76
CA ASN A 50 4.34 -10.10 5.27
C ASN A 50 5.40 -9.63 4.24
N GLN A 51 5.07 -9.54 2.96
CA GLN A 51 6.01 -9.20 1.87
C GLN A 51 6.02 -7.71 1.50
N TRP A 52 5.08 -6.91 2.02
CA TRP A 52 4.99 -5.48 1.75
C TRP A 52 4.45 -4.72 2.96
N ASP A 53 4.70 -3.41 3.00
CA ASP A 53 4.13 -2.52 4.00
C ASP A 53 2.83 -1.93 3.45
N ILE A 54 1.70 -2.34 4.01
CA ILE A 54 0.39 -1.82 3.64
C ILE A 54 0.25 -0.42 4.22
N GLU A 55 0.18 0.58 3.35
CA GLU A 55 0.02 1.99 3.71
C GLU A 55 -1.42 2.45 3.63
N GLY A 56 -2.29 1.71 2.94
CA GLY A 56 -3.72 1.99 2.90
C GLY A 56 -4.50 1.01 2.03
N ILE A 57 -5.79 0.91 2.31
CA ILE A 57 -6.74 0.18 1.46
C ILE A 57 -7.97 1.09 1.28
N VAL A 58 -8.13 1.65 0.10
CA VAL A 58 -9.14 2.67 -0.18
C VAL A 58 -10.25 2.05 -1.03
N ALA A 59 -11.47 2.04 -0.49
CA ALA A 59 -12.66 1.74 -1.28
C ALA A 59 -12.95 2.92 -2.21
N THR A 60 -13.06 2.67 -3.51
CA THR A 60 -13.27 3.67 -4.56
C THR A 60 -14.37 3.20 -5.53
N THR A 61 -14.71 4.05 -6.49
CA THR A 61 -15.64 3.74 -7.58
C THR A 61 -14.88 3.32 -8.83
N SER A 62 -15.56 2.72 -9.80
CA SER A 62 -15.05 2.40 -11.13
C SER A 62 -16.12 2.64 -12.21
N VAL A 63 -15.82 2.27 -13.46
CA VAL A 63 -16.83 2.30 -14.54
C VAL A 63 -17.96 1.29 -14.31
N HIS A 64 -17.70 0.22 -13.58
CA HIS A 64 -18.66 -0.84 -13.26
C HIS A 64 -19.40 -0.59 -11.92
N GLN A 65 -18.78 0.14 -10.99
CA GLN A 65 -19.42 0.59 -9.73
C GLN A 65 -19.25 2.11 -9.53
N ARG A 66 -20.21 2.89 -10.03
CA ARG A 66 -20.05 4.34 -10.27
C ARG A 66 -20.38 5.27 -9.09
N GLU A 67 -21.27 4.85 -8.21
CA GLU A 67 -21.94 5.74 -7.24
C GLU A 67 -21.85 5.25 -5.79
N ARG A 68 -21.10 4.17 -5.54
CA ARG A 68 -20.96 3.56 -4.22
C ARG A 68 -19.53 3.10 -3.96
N VAL A 69 -19.12 3.18 -2.70
CA VAL A 69 -17.91 2.56 -2.16
C VAL A 69 -18.30 1.60 -1.03
N ALA A 70 -17.51 0.55 -0.80
CA ALA A 70 -17.84 -0.50 0.17
C ALA A 70 -16.69 -0.80 1.17
N PRO A 71 -16.23 0.19 1.99
CA PRO A 71 -15.18 -0.03 2.99
C PRO A 71 -15.54 -1.10 4.03
N GLU A 72 -16.82 -1.33 4.31
CA GLU A 72 -17.34 -2.37 5.19
C GLU A 72 -16.96 -3.79 4.73
N SER A 73 -16.92 -4.03 3.42
CA SER A 73 -16.50 -5.31 2.87
C SER A 73 -15.01 -5.57 3.09
N ILE A 74 -14.18 -4.53 2.95
CA ILE A 74 -12.76 -4.60 3.31
C ILE A 74 -12.60 -4.92 4.80
N ARG A 75 -13.38 -4.26 5.68
CA ARG A 75 -13.35 -4.53 7.14
C ARG A 75 -13.74 -5.96 7.45
N LYS A 76 -14.76 -6.51 6.78
CA LYS A 76 -15.19 -7.89 6.93
C LYS A 76 -14.06 -8.86 6.60
N ILE A 77 -13.33 -8.63 5.51
CA ILE A 77 -12.20 -9.47 5.10
C ILE A 77 -11.03 -9.33 6.08
N VAL A 78 -10.69 -8.12 6.53
CA VAL A 78 -9.63 -7.90 7.53
C VAL A 78 -9.97 -8.59 8.86
N ASN A 79 -11.22 -8.54 9.30
CA ASN A 79 -11.69 -9.28 10.48
C ASN A 79 -11.64 -10.80 10.29
N ALA A 80 -11.75 -11.30 9.06
CA ALA A 80 -11.54 -12.71 8.77
C ALA A 80 -10.05 -13.09 8.79
N TYR A 81 -9.17 -12.22 8.28
CA TYR A 81 -7.72 -12.37 8.39
C TYR A 81 -7.25 -12.47 9.85
N ASP A 82 -7.83 -11.69 10.76
CA ASP A 82 -7.51 -11.74 12.20
C ASP A 82 -7.61 -13.15 12.79
N LYS A 83 -8.63 -13.90 12.37
CA LYS A 83 -8.88 -15.27 12.84
C LYS A 83 -7.80 -16.26 12.43
N VAL A 84 -7.02 -15.96 11.38
CA VAL A 84 -5.97 -16.85 10.85
C VAL A 84 -4.56 -16.30 11.03
N ARG A 85 -4.42 -15.02 11.42
CA ARG A 85 -3.13 -14.34 11.56
C ARG A 85 -2.16 -15.07 12.49
N SER A 86 -2.65 -15.59 13.62
CA SER A 86 -1.81 -16.36 14.56
C SER A 86 -1.19 -17.59 13.90
N ASN A 87 -1.93 -18.28 13.02
CA ASN A 87 -1.41 -19.42 12.26
C ASN A 87 -0.39 -18.97 11.20
N LEU A 88 -0.67 -17.87 10.48
CA LEU A 88 0.27 -17.31 9.49
C LEU A 88 1.64 -16.98 10.13
N LEU A 89 1.62 -16.42 11.34
CA LEU A 89 2.83 -16.09 12.10
C LEU A 89 3.67 -17.32 12.51
N LEU A 90 3.11 -18.54 12.48
CA LEU A 90 3.88 -19.77 12.67
C LEU A 90 4.78 -20.08 11.46
N HIS A 91 4.42 -19.58 10.27
CA HIS A 91 5.14 -19.84 9.03
C HIS A 91 6.16 -18.75 8.71
N GLU A 92 5.81 -17.48 8.92
CA GLU A 92 6.74 -16.37 8.69
C GLU A 92 6.40 -15.16 9.56
N LYS A 93 7.42 -14.37 9.93
CA LYS A 93 7.23 -13.11 10.67
C LYS A 93 6.75 -12.00 9.73
N GLY A 94 6.25 -10.92 10.33
CA GLY A 94 6.01 -9.66 9.61
C GLY A 94 4.60 -9.46 9.08
N PHE A 95 3.66 -10.35 9.42
CA PHE A 95 2.24 -10.14 9.19
C PHE A 95 1.70 -8.99 10.07
N PRO A 96 1.04 -7.96 9.49
CA PRO A 96 0.59 -6.77 10.20
C PRO A 96 -0.54 -7.10 11.18
N GLU A 97 -0.60 -6.31 12.26
CA GLU A 97 -1.70 -6.37 13.23
C GLU A 97 -3.03 -5.96 12.57
N THR A 98 -4.11 -6.64 12.96
CA THR A 98 -5.46 -6.36 12.45
C THR A 98 -5.90 -4.93 12.74
N SER A 99 -5.58 -4.41 13.95
CA SER A 99 -5.90 -3.03 14.34
C SER A 99 -5.23 -2.00 13.41
N TYR A 100 -3.99 -2.26 12.99
CA TYR A 100 -3.29 -1.44 12.02
C TYR A 100 -4.00 -1.47 10.67
N LEU A 101 -4.31 -2.66 10.15
CA LEU A 101 -5.03 -2.81 8.88
C LEU A 101 -6.36 -2.06 8.90
N LEU A 102 -7.18 -2.24 9.93
CA LEU A 102 -8.47 -1.56 10.08
C LEU A 102 -8.33 -0.02 10.08
N SER A 103 -7.28 0.50 10.71
CA SER A 103 -7.00 1.94 10.75
C SER A 103 -6.59 2.53 9.38
N SER A 104 -6.02 1.69 8.50
CA SER A 104 -5.57 2.04 7.16
C SER A 104 -6.65 1.94 6.08
N ILE A 105 -7.85 1.43 6.41
CA ILE A 105 -8.99 1.37 5.48
C ILE A 105 -9.63 2.75 5.40
N LYS A 106 -9.81 3.24 4.16
CA LYS A 106 -10.33 4.58 3.85
C LYS A 106 -11.43 4.53 2.80
N SER A 107 -12.22 5.59 2.75
CA SER A 107 -13.24 5.78 1.71
C SER A 107 -12.86 6.88 0.73
N GLY A 108 -12.93 6.58 -0.56
CA GLY A 108 -12.95 7.56 -1.63
C GLY A 108 -14.31 8.25 -1.75
N LEU A 109 -14.41 9.23 -2.64
CA LEU A 109 -15.68 9.90 -2.94
C LEU A 109 -16.55 8.98 -3.82
N PRO A 110 -17.84 8.76 -3.50
CA PRO A 110 -18.74 7.89 -4.26
C PRO A 110 -19.25 8.59 -5.55
N LYS A 111 -18.32 8.95 -6.43
CA LYS A 111 -18.60 9.58 -7.74
C LYS A 111 -17.65 9.02 -8.80
N PHE A 112 -18.16 8.82 -10.00
CA PHE A 112 -17.39 8.21 -11.07
C PHE A 112 -16.41 9.18 -11.75
N GLY A 113 -15.18 8.71 -11.97
CA GLY A 113 -14.22 9.33 -12.87
C GLY A 113 -13.95 10.81 -12.56
N MET A 114 -14.04 11.66 -13.59
CA MET A 114 -13.78 13.10 -13.48
C MET A 114 -14.77 13.86 -12.60
N GLU A 115 -15.96 13.31 -12.36
CA GLU A 115 -16.94 13.93 -11.46
C GLU A 115 -16.47 13.91 -10.00
N ALA A 116 -15.50 13.06 -9.66
CA ALA A 116 -14.88 13.03 -8.34
C ALA A 116 -13.65 13.92 -8.18
N ILE A 117 -13.25 14.67 -9.22
CA ILE A 117 -12.02 15.49 -9.18
C ILE A 117 -12.34 16.99 -9.23
N GLY A 118 -11.68 17.78 -8.39
CA GLY A 118 -11.81 19.24 -8.34
C GLY A 118 -11.97 19.82 -6.93
N GLU A 119 -12.28 21.11 -6.87
CA GLU A 119 -12.51 21.85 -5.63
C GLU A 119 -13.70 21.25 -4.85
N GLY A 120 -13.53 21.13 -3.53
CA GLY A 120 -14.56 20.58 -2.64
C GLY A 120 -14.80 19.07 -2.78
N LYS A 121 -13.92 18.33 -3.46
CA LYS A 121 -14.05 16.88 -3.71
C LYS A 121 -13.03 16.02 -2.96
N ASP A 122 -12.36 16.59 -1.97
CA ASP A 122 -11.50 15.83 -1.08
C ASP A 122 -12.30 14.73 -0.36
N SER A 123 -11.65 13.59 -0.16
CA SER A 123 -12.20 12.41 0.50
C SER A 123 -11.20 11.90 1.54
N GLU A 124 -11.65 11.04 2.45
CA GLU A 124 -10.75 10.40 3.41
C GLU A 124 -9.60 9.67 2.69
N GLY A 125 -9.91 8.99 1.58
CA GLY A 125 -8.94 8.30 0.75
C GLY A 125 -7.93 9.23 0.06
N SER A 126 -8.39 10.34 -0.53
CA SER A 126 -7.48 11.26 -1.25
C SER A 126 -6.52 11.96 -0.29
N GLU A 127 -7.01 12.40 0.88
CA GLU A 127 -6.16 12.96 1.92
C GLU A 127 -5.18 11.92 2.48
N TRP A 128 -5.61 10.67 2.60
CA TRP A 128 -4.75 9.59 3.05
C TRP A 128 -3.61 9.32 2.06
N ILE A 129 -3.90 9.29 0.75
CA ILE A 129 -2.87 9.13 -0.29
C ILE A 129 -1.80 10.21 -0.18
N ILE A 130 -2.21 11.48 -0.05
CA ILE A 130 -1.29 12.61 0.13
C ILE A 130 -0.44 12.40 1.39
N ARG A 131 -1.08 12.09 2.53
CA ARG A 131 -0.39 11.84 3.80
C ARG A 131 0.64 10.72 3.69
N GLN A 132 0.32 9.62 3.00
CA GLN A 132 1.24 8.50 2.84
C GLN A 132 2.38 8.84 1.88
N ALA A 133 2.11 9.58 0.80
CA ALA A 133 3.13 10.04 -0.13
C ALA A 133 4.12 11.03 0.52
N ASP A 134 3.65 11.85 1.47
CA ASP A 134 4.47 12.85 2.17
C ASP A 134 5.25 12.31 3.37
N LYS A 135 5.06 11.04 3.74
CA LYS A 135 5.84 10.43 4.81
C LYS A 135 7.34 10.59 4.52
N ALA A 136 8.12 10.88 5.56
CA ALA A 136 9.57 10.90 5.51
C ALA A 136 10.14 9.47 5.41
N ASP A 137 9.79 8.79 4.33
CA ASP A 137 10.23 7.45 3.95
C ASP A 137 10.72 7.55 2.50
N PRO A 138 12.00 7.26 2.22
CA PRO A 138 12.57 7.44 0.88
C PRO A 138 12.03 6.44 -0.14
N ARG A 139 11.34 5.37 0.29
CA ARG A 139 10.76 4.38 -0.62
C ARG A 139 9.53 4.94 -1.33
N PRO A 140 9.35 4.64 -2.63
CA PRO A 140 8.15 5.06 -3.36
C PRO A 140 6.90 4.37 -2.80
N LEU A 141 5.78 5.11 -2.83
CA LEU A 141 4.46 4.56 -2.57
C LEU A 141 3.88 3.97 -3.87
N TRP A 142 3.63 2.66 -3.88
CA TRP A 142 2.98 1.97 -4.98
C TRP A 142 1.47 2.02 -4.79
N ILE A 143 0.74 2.40 -5.85
CA ILE A 143 -0.72 2.52 -5.81
C ILE A 143 -1.35 1.62 -6.89
N PRO A 144 -1.55 0.32 -6.62
CA PRO A 144 -2.33 -0.55 -7.50
C PRO A 144 -3.78 -0.06 -7.57
N VAL A 145 -4.31 0.00 -8.79
CA VAL A 145 -5.67 0.43 -9.07
C VAL A 145 -6.44 -0.79 -9.55
N TRP A 146 -7.23 -1.39 -8.66
CA TRP A 146 -8.10 -2.54 -8.97
C TRP A 146 -9.46 -2.06 -9.50
N GLY A 147 -9.95 -0.93 -8.99
CA GLY A 147 -11.13 -0.23 -9.50
C GLY A 147 -10.80 1.02 -10.33
N GLY A 148 -11.33 2.18 -9.94
CA GLY A 148 -11.06 3.47 -10.59
C GLY A 148 -9.93 4.27 -9.94
N ALA A 149 -9.20 5.05 -10.76
CA ALA A 149 -8.10 5.90 -10.30
C ALA A 149 -8.55 7.29 -9.78
N ASN A 150 -9.85 7.55 -9.66
CA ASN A 150 -10.39 8.87 -9.33
C ASN A 150 -9.94 9.39 -7.95
N CYS A 151 -9.81 8.51 -6.96
CA CYS A 151 -9.31 8.90 -5.64
C CYS A 151 -7.84 9.36 -5.68
N LEU A 152 -6.98 8.65 -6.44
CA LEU A 152 -5.59 9.07 -6.69
C LEU A 152 -5.55 10.37 -7.50
N ALA A 153 -6.37 10.49 -8.53
CA ALA A 153 -6.43 11.70 -9.35
C ALA A 153 -6.85 12.94 -8.54
N GLN A 154 -7.78 12.81 -7.58
CA GLN A 154 -8.11 13.91 -6.66
C GLN A 154 -6.93 14.29 -5.77
N ALA A 155 -6.21 13.30 -5.22
CA ALA A 155 -5.01 13.55 -4.42
C ALA A 155 -3.95 14.35 -5.21
N LEU A 156 -3.67 13.91 -6.44
CA LEU A 156 -2.73 14.59 -7.35
C LEU A 156 -3.23 15.98 -7.75
N TRP A 157 -4.53 16.13 -8.03
CA TRP A 157 -5.13 17.42 -8.35
C TRP A 157 -4.93 18.42 -7.21
N LYS A 158 -5.25 18.02 -5.96
CA LYS A 158 -5.06 18.87 -4.79
C LYS A 158 -3.60 19.27 -4.59
N VAL A 159 -2.67 18.31 -4.68
CA VAL A 159 -1.23 18.59 -4.58
C VAL A 159 -0.81 19.61 -5.65
N LYS A 160 -1.23 19.41 -6.90
CA LYS A 160 -0.93 20.34 -8.00
C LYS A 160 -1.50 21.75 -7.76
N MET A 161 -2.68 21.87 -7.14
CA MET A 161 -3.30 23.17 -6.87
C MET A 161 -2.73 23.89 -5.63
N THR A 162 -2.09 23.16 -4.73
CA THR A 162 -1.70 23.69 -3.40
C THR A 162 -0.19 23.72 -3.15
N ARG A 163 0.62 23.15 -4.04
CA ARG A 163 2.09 23.09 -3.91
C ARG A 163 2.79 23.65 -5.13
N THR A 164 4.03 24.07 -4.91
CA THR A 164 4.97 24.61 -5.91
C THR A 164 6.02 23.59 -6.29
#